data_AF-C6TIA8-F1
#
_entry.id   AF-C6TIA8-F1
#
_cell.length_a   1.000
_cell.length_b   1.000
_cell.length_c   1.000
_cell.angle_alpha   90.00
_cell.angle_beta   90.00
_cell.angle_gamma   90.00
#
_symmetry.space_group_name_H-M   'P 1'
#
loop_
_entity.id
_entity.type
_entity.pdbx_description
1 polymer ?
#
loop_
_entity_poly.entity_id
_entity_poly.type
_entity_poly.pdbx_seq_one_letter_code
_entity_poly.pdbx_strand_id
1 'polypeptide(L)' 'MEVQALAALGLHENIVGYYSSWFENEQLYIQMELCDHSLSIRKYSALFTEGLVQWSDNCLASYNWY' A
#
# COMPACT_ATOMS: atom_id res chain seq x y z
N MET A 1 -8.52 14.21 8.66
CA MET A 1 -7.43 14.88 7.92
C MET A 1 -6.25 13.90 7.83
N GLU A 2 -6.41 12.82 7.05
CA GLU A 2 -5.52 11.64 7.11
C GLU A 2 -4.13 11.91 6.54
N VAL A 3 -4.05 12.58 5.38
CA VAL A 3 -2.77 12.94 4.74
C VAL A 3 -1.88 13.78 5.65
N GLN A 4 -2.46 14.71 6.41
CA GLN A 4 -1.72 15.58 7.32
C GLN A 4 -1.18 14.81 8.53
N ALA A 5 -1.95 13.85 9.04
CA ALA A 5 -1.47 12.96 10.09
C ALA A 5 -0.32 12.08 9.58
N LEU A 6 -0.47 11.51 8.38
CA LEU A 6 0.54 10.65 7.76
C LEU A 6 1.85 11.41 7.48
N ALA A 7 1.77 12.65 6.99
CA ALA A 7 2.92 13.52 6.80
C ALA A 7 3.61 13.92 8.13
N ALA A 8 2.85 14.06 9.22
CA ALA A 8 3.38 14.44 10.52
C ALA A 8 4.06 13.28 11.28
N LEU A 9 3.69 12.03 10.98
CA LEU A 9 4.25 10.84 11.65
C LEU A 9 5.72 10.57 11.29
N GLY A 10 6.18 11.07 10.13
CA GLY A 10 7.55 10.88 9.67
C GLY A 10 7.88 9.42 9.31
N LEU A 11 9.17 9.12 9.18
CA LEU A 11 9.65 7.78 8.85
C LEU A 11 9.82 6.94 10.12
N HIS A 12 9.10 5.83 10.21
CA HIS A 12 9.21 4.88 11.32
C HIS A 12 8.99 3.46 10.79
N GLU A 13 9.78 2.47 11.24
CA GLU A 13 9.81 1.11 10.69
C GLU A 13 8.45 0.39 10.68
N ASN A 14 7.61 0.66 11.68
CA ASN A 14 6.28 0.04 11.81
C ASN A 14 5.13 0.90 11.24
N ILE A 15 5.45 1.98 10.51
CA ILE A 15 4.47 2.87 9.89
C ILE A 15 4.80 2.92 8.41
N VAL A 16 3.79 2.79 7.56
CA VAL A 16 3.98 2.88 6.10
C VAL A 16 4.63 4.21 5.73
N GLY A 17 5.71 4.16 4.94
CA GLY A 17 6.37 5.37 4.47
C GLY A 17 5.44 6.20 3.57
N TYR A 18 5.35 7.50 3.84
CA TYR A 18 4.65 8.47 3.00
C TYR A 18 5.64 9.30 2.21
N TYR A 19 5.42 9.41 0.89
CA TYR A 19 6.31 10.16 0.00
C TYR A 19 5.69 11.48 -0.44
N SER A 20 4.49 11.45 -1.02
CA SER A 20 3.84 12.64 -1.56
C SER A 20 2.33 12.44 -1.73
N SER A 21 1.61 13.54 -1.93
CA SER A 21 0.22 13.51 -2.35
C SER A 21 -0.07 14.70 -3.24
N TRP A 22 -0.92 14.53 -4.25
CA TRP A 22 -1.35 15.61 -5.13
C TRP A 22 -2.81 15.45 -5.51
N PHE A 23 -3.41 16.55 -5.92
CA PHE A 23 -4.79 16.59 -6.36
C PHE A 23 -4.85 16.74 -7.88
N GLU A 24 -5.57 15.85 -8.55
CA GLU A 24 -5.71 15.84 -10.00
C GLU A 24 -7.08 15.27 -10.37
N ASN A 25 -7.78 15.90 -11.32
CA ASN A 25 -9.10 15.45 -11.81
C ASN A 25 -10.13 15.17 -10.69
N GLU A 26 -10.18 16.04 -9.67
CA GLU A 26 -11.04 15.89 -8.48
C GLU A 26 -10.73 14.66 -7.60
N GLN A 27 -9.60 14.00 -7.85
CA GLN A 27 -9.12 12.85 -7.09
C GLN A 27 -7.85 13.21 -6.33
N LEU A 28 -7.73 12.63 -5.13
CA LEU A 28 -6.54 12.75 -4.30
C LEU A 28 -5.68 11.51 -4.49
N TYR A 29 -4.47 11.71 -5.00
CA TYR A 29 -3.47 10.67 -5.14
C TYR A 29 -2.51 10.72 -3.95
N ILE A 30 -2.21 9.55 -3.39
CA ILE A 30 -1.30 9.39 -2.25
C ILE A 30 -0.26 8.36 -2.64
N GLN A 31 1.00 8.77 -2.62
CA GLN A 31 2.14 7.91 -2.88
C GLN A 31 2.74 7.44 -1.56
N MET A 32 2.80 6.12 -1.38
CA MET A 32 3.29 5.47 -0.18
C MET A 32 4.30 4.38 -0.52
N GLU A 33 5.00 3.87 0.49
CA GLU A 33 5.83 2.67 0.40
C GLU A 33 5.02 1.46 -0.09
N LEU A 34 5.63 0.69 -1.00
CA LEU A 34 5.03 -0.54 -1.51
C LEU A 34 5.19 -1.65 -0.46
N CYS A 35 4.07 -2.21 -0.01
CA CYS A 35 4.05 -3.38 0.87
C CYS A 35 3.60 -4.62 0.10
N ASP A 36 4.12 -5.79 0.47
CA ASP A 36 3.76 -7.05 -0.19
C ASP A 36 2.26 -7.36 -0.07
N HIS A 37 1.72 -7.29 1.15
CA HIS A 37 0.32 -7.63 1.43
C HIS A 37 -0.12 -7.16 2.81
N SER A 38 -1.44 -7.06 2.99
CA SER A 38 -2.02 -6.79 4.30
C SER A 38 -2.05 -8.06 5.17
N LEU A 39 -1.89 -7.89 6.48
CA LEU A 39 -1.95 -8.99 7.43
C LEU A 39 -3.33 -9.67 7.50
N SER A 40 -4.41 -8.99 7.05
CA SER A 40 -5.75 -9.56 7.01
C SER A 40 -5.90 -10.63 5.92
N ILE A 41 -5.15 -10.53 4.81
CA ILE A 41 -5.15 -11.54 3.73
C ILE A 41 -4.56 -12.88 4.21
N ARG A 42 -3.59 -12.85 5.14
CA ARG A 42 -3.02 -14.07 5.73
C ARG A 42 -4.02 -14.89 6.57
N LYS A 43 -5.13 -14.31 7.04
CA LYS A 43 -6.16 -15.07 7.78
C LYS A 43 -7.00 -15.97 6.88
N TYR A 44 -7.10 -15.66 5.58
CA TYR A 44 -7.80 -16.50 4.60
C TYR A 44 -6.88 -17.50 3.90
N SER A 45 -5.57 -17.30 4.00
CA SER A 45 -4.53 -18.09 3.33
C SER A 45 -3.66 -18.86 4.33
N ALA A 46 -4.22 -19.23 5.49
CA ALA A 46 -3.60 -20.16 6.45
C ALA A 46 -3.52 -21.62 5.92
N LEU A 47 -3.37 -21.78 4.60
CA LEU A 47 -2.88 -22.95 3.91
C LEU A 47 -1.73 -22.52 2.99
N PHE A 48 -0.72 -21.85 3.53
CA PHE A 48 0.57 -21.75 2.86
C PHE A 48 1.61 -22.52 3.65
N THR A 49 1.68 -23.80 3.31
CA THR A 49 2.95 -24.54 3.25
C THR A 49 3.96 -23.70 2.47
N GLU A 50 5.17 -23.64 2.98
CA GLU A 50 6.32 -22.97 2.39
C GLU A 50 6.39 -23.18 0.85
N GLY A 51 6.45 -22.08 0.08
CA GLY A 51 7.14 -22.13 -1.21
C GLY A 51 6.45 -21.67 -2.50
N LEU A 52 5.22 -21.13 -2.52
CA LEU A 52 4.68 -20.59 -3.79
C LEU A 52 3.88 -19.30 -3.62
N VAL A 53 4.41 -18.19 -4.14
CA VAL A 53 3.69 -16.92 -4.25
C VAL A 53 2.68 -17.06 -5.38
N GLN A 54 1.41 -17.25 -5.02
CA GLN A 54 0.29 -17.19 -5.96
C GLN A 54 -0.31 -15.78 -5.89
N TRP A 55 0.03 -14.98 -6.89
CA TRP A 55 -0.49 -13.63 -7.08
C TRP A 55 -1.97 -13.71 -7.43
N SER A 56 -2.85 -13.28 -6.53
CA SER A 56 -4.20 -12.87 -6.89
C SER A 56 -4.59 -11.58 -6.16
N ASP A 57 -4.47 -10.50 -6.91
CA ASP A 57 -5.45 -9.43 -7.08
C ASP A 57 -5.77 -8.49 -5.90
N ASN A 58 -5.16 -7.29 -5.95
CA ASN A 58 -5.84 -5.98 -6.10
C ASN A 58 -4.99 -4.75 -5.73
N CYS A 59 -3.66 -4.83 -5.71
CA CYS A 59 -2.79 -3.65 -5.68
C CYS A 59 -2.35 -3.25 -7.10
N LEU A 60 -3.30 -3.02 -7.99
CA LEU A 60 -3.07 -2.25 -9.22
C LEU A 60 -3.80 -0.91 -9.10
N ALA A 61 -3.35 -0.08 -8.15
CA ALA A 61 -3.40 1.35 -8.38
C ALA A 61 -2.37 1.65 -9.48
N SER A 62 -2.86 1.65 -10.72
CA SER A 62 -2.25 2.29 -11.89
C SER A 62 -0.77 2.00 -12.13
N TYR A 63 -0.44 0.81 -12.65
CA TYR A 63 0.62 0.76 -13.65
C TYR A 63 0.06 1.31 -14.96
N ASN A 64 0.24 2.61 -15.20
CA ASN A 64 0.33 3.18 -16.55
C ASN A 64 1.52 4.13 -16.55
N TRP A 65 2.70 3.55 -16.80
CA TRP A 65 3.87 4.28 -17.28
C TRP A 65 3.96 4.07 -18.78
N TYR A 66 3.14 4.79 -19.55
CA TYR A 66 3.37 5.21 -20.95
C TYR A 66 2.55 6.45 -21.24
#